data_AF-A0A926S337-F1
#
_entry.id   AF-A0A926S337-F1
#
_cell.length_a   1.000
_cell.length_b   1.000
_cell.length_c   1.000
_cell.angle_alpha   90.00
_cell.angle_beta   90.00
_cell.angle_gamma   90.00
#
_symmetry.space_group_name_H-M   'P 1'
#
loop_
_entity.id
_entity.type
_entity.pdbx_description
1 polymer ?
#
loop_
_entity_poly.entity_id
_entity_poly.type
_entity_poly.pdbx_seq_one_letter_code
_entity_poly.pdbx_strand_id
1 'polypeptide(L)'
;MKKIVDYRKLLGVAEAAELQELKLVYRSLMKTWHPDKFQDESRVEAEEKSKTIIEAYHFLVSIAPETRAQSIAEYTETTTNAAIADFEFEKQVLKVVFTDGNTYEYFDVPRAVYVKLVNADSPGRFARRHIYNEYVYRSVNRLVATA
;
A
#
# COMPACT_ATOMS: atom_id res chain seq x y z
N MET A 1 12.10 -2.03 6.24
CA MET A 1 12.36 -1.52 4.87
C MET A 1 11.32 -0.46 4.61
N LYS A 2 11.70 0.79 4.30
CA LYS A 2 10.74 1.89 4.19
C LYS A 2 10.16 1.95 2.77
N LYS A 3 9.37 0.94 2.39
CA LYS A 3 8.82 0.73 1.03
C LYS A 3 8.17 2.01 0.46
N ILE A 4 7.43 2.74 1.30
CA ILE A 4 6.79 4.02 0.94
C ILE A 4 7.83 5.08 0.53
N VAL A 5 8.88 5.25 1.34
CA VAL A 5 9.93 6.25 1.12
C VAL A 5 10.71 5.94 -0.16
N ASP A 6 11.03 4.67 -0.38
CA ASP A 6 11.80 4.23 -1.54
C ASP A 6 11.02 4.45 -2.84
N TYR A 7 9.71 4.18 -2.85
CA TYR A 7 8.85 4.47 -4.00
C TYR A 7 8.62 5.95 -4.27
N ARG A 8 8.47 6.77 -3.22
CA ARG A 8 8.40 8.22 -3.38
C ARG A 8 9.67 8.77 -4.03
N LYS A 9 10.84 8.28 -3.58
CA LYS A 9 12.13 8.63 -4.19
C LYS A 9 12.23 8.16 -5.64
N LEU A 10 11.79 6.94 -5.93
CA LEU A 10 11.82 6.37 -7.28
C LEU A 10 10.99 7.18 -8.28
N LEU A 11 9.79 7.61 -7.88
CA LEU A 11 8.95 8.48 -8.71
C LEU A 11 9.36 9.96 -8.63
N GLY A 12 10.18 10.36 -7.65
CA GLY A 12 10.59 11.75 -7.46
C GLY A 12 9.46 12.64 -6.93
N VAL A 13 8.56 12.09 -6.12
CA VAL A 13 7.37 12.78 -5.60
C VAL A 13 7.49 13.07 -4.10
N ALA A 14 6.85 14.16 -3.66
CA ALA A 14 6.80 14.52 -2.26
C ALA A 14 5.89 13.59 -1.45
N GLU A 15 5.99 13.65 -0.13
CA GLU A 15 5.09 12.91 0.78
C GLU A 15 3.62 13.33 0.62
N ALA A 16 3.39 14.61 0.37
CA ALA A 16 2.08 15.21 0.18
C ALA A 16 1.58 15.13 -1.28
N ALA A 17 2.25 14.39 -2.17
CA ALA A 17 1.86 14.30 -3.56
C ALA A 17 0.44 13.73 -3.71
N GLU A 18 -0.38 14.46 -4.46
CA GLU A 18 -1.77 14.10 -4.76
C GLU A 18 -1.86 13.08 -5.90
N LEU A 19 -3.04 12.48 -6.09
CA LEU A 19 -3.23 11.47 -7.14
C LEU A 19 -2.95 12.00 -8.54
N GLN A 20 -3.28 13.27 -8.79
CA GLN A 20 -3.01 13.92 -10.06
C GLN A 20 -1.50 14.01 -10.34
N GLU A 21 -0.69 14.38 -9.34
CA GLU A 21 0.76 14.46 -9.47
C GLU A 21 1.36 13.07 -9.73
N LEU A 22 0.96 12.06 -8.94
CA LEU A 22 1.39 10.67 -9.13
C LEU A 22 1.11 10.19 -10.56
N LYS A 23 -0.06 10.51 -11.10
CA LYS A 23 -0.47 10.13 -12.46
C LYS A 23 0.35 10.84 -13.54
N LEU A 24 0.65 12.12 -13.38
CA LEU A 24 1.46 12.88 -14.32
C LEU A 24 2.91 12.37 -14.36
N VAL A 25 3.50 12.15 -13.18
CA VAL A 25 4.85 11.61 -13.02
C VAL A 25 4.95 10.21 -13.62
N TYR A 26 3.99 9.33 -13.31
CA TYR A 26 3.94 7.98 -13.87
C TYR A 26 3.91 8.00 -15.40
N ARG A 27 3.03 8.81 -16.01
CA ARG A 27 2.96 8.96 -17.48
C ARG A 27 4.27 9.47 -18.08
N SER A 28 4.92 10.42 -17.43
CA SER A 28 6.21 10.97 -17.87
C SER A 28 7.33 9.92 -17.84
N LEU A 29 7.41 9.16 -16.74
CA LEU A 29 8.38 8.08 -16.58
C LEU A 29 8.14 6.95 -17.56
N MET A 30 6.89 6.53 -17.76
CA MET A 30 6.56 5.51 -18.76
C MET A 30 6.84 5.97 -20.18
N LYS A 31 6.61 7.24 -20.53
CA LYS A 31 7.02 7.78 -21.83
C LYS A 31 8.55 7.70 -22.04
N THR A 32 9.32 7.72 -20.97
CA THR A 32 10.79 7.65 -21.00
C THR A 32 11.27 6.21 -21.07
N TRP A 33 10.76 5.35 -20.19
CA TRP A 33 11.22 3.99 -19.91
C TRP A 33 10.33 2.88 -20.50
N HIS A 34 9.40 3.18 -21.41
CA HIS A 34 8.63 2.13 -22.09
C HIS A 34 9.55 1.21 -22.87
N PRO A 35 9.49 -0.12 -22.69
CA PRO A 35 10.42 -1.06 -23.31
C PRO A 35 10.42 -1.02 -24.84
N ASP A 36 9.28 -0.69 -25.48
CA ASP A 36 9.17 -0.52 -26.94
C ASP A 36 10.09 0.57 -27.53
N LYS A 37 10.63 1.47 -26.69
CA LYS A 37 11.56 2.51 -27.13
C LYS A 37 13.02 2.06 -27.15
N PHE A 38 13.31 0.83 -26.70
CA PHE A 38 14.66 0.30 -26.49
C PHE A 38 14.87 -0.99 -27.27
N GLN A 39 16.13 -1.32 -27.55
CA GLN A 39 16.54 -2.52 -28.30
C GLN A 39 17.59 -3.32 -27.51
N ASP A 40 17.66 -4.63 -27.77
CA ASP A 40 18.63 -5.57 -27.19
C ASP A 40 18.77 -5.45 -25.65
N GLU A 41 19.99 -5.35 -25.11
CA GLU A 41 20.25 -5.29 -23.66
C GLU A 41 19.55 -4.09 -22.98
N SER A 42 19.46 -2.95 -23.68
CA SER A 42 18.78 -1.75 -23.14
C SER A 42 17.27 -1.93 -22.97
N ARG A 43 16.66 -2.88 -23.72
CA ARG A 43 15.25 -3.24 -23.55
C ARG A 43 15.03 -3.98 -22.23
N VAL A 44 15.93 -4.90 -21.87
CA VAL A 44 15.82 -5.66 -20.61
C VAL A 44 15.86 -4.69 -19.41
N GLU A 45 16.78 -3.73 -19.43
CA GLU A 45 16.85 -2.69 -18.39
C GLU A 45 15.57 -1.83 -18.31
N ALA A 46 15.00 -1.48 -19.47
CA ALA A 46 13.76 -0.72 -19.54
C ALA A 46 12.56 -1.53 -19.02
N GLU A 47 12.51 -2.83 -19.28
CA GLU A 47 11.48 -3.75 -18.74
C GLU A 47 11.57 -3.84 -17.21
N GLU A 48 12.76 -3.97 -16.65
CA GLU A 48 12.94 -4.00 -15.19
C GLU A 48 12.52 -2.67 -14.55
N LYS A 49 13.01 -1.54 -15.09
CA LYS A 49 12.66 -0.20 -14.59
C LYS A 49 11.16 0.08 -14.70
N SER A 50 10.54 -0.22 -15.83
CA SER A 50 9.11 0.02 -16.04
C SER A 50 8.26 -0.82 -15.08
N LYS A 51 8.62 -2.09 -14.82
CA LYS A 51 7.97 -2.91 -13.79
C LYS A 51 8.02 -2.25 -12.42
N THR A 52 9.20 -1.76 -12.01
CA THR A 52 9.34 -1.08 -10.70
C THR A 52 8.56 0.24 -10.65
N ILE A 53 8.53 1.02 -11.73
CA ILE A 53 7.73 2.25 -11.85
C ILE A 53 6.24 1.95 -11.70
N ILE A 54 5.75 0.92 -12.40
CA ILE A 54 4.35 0.47 -12.34
C ILE A 54 3.99 0.03 -10.92
N GLU A 55 4.81 -0.80 -10.28
CA GLU A 55 4.57 -1.25 -8.90
C GLU A 55 4.53 -0.05 -7.94
N ALA A 56 5.53 0.85 -8.01
CA ALA A 56 5.62 2.03 -7.18
C ALA A 56 4.39 2.94 -7.33
N TYR A 57 3.96 3.17 -8.58
CA TYR A 57 2.77 3.98 -8.87
C TYR A 57 1.51 3.37 -8.25
N HIS A 58 1.20 2.11 -8.56
CA HIS A 58 -0.01 1.46 -8.02
C HIS A 58 0.01 1.38 -6.50
N PHE A 59 1.18 1.13 -5.91
CA PHE A 59 1.33 1.12 -4.47
C PHE A 59 1.04 2.50 -3.86
N LEU A 60 1.66 3.58 -4.36
CA LEU A 60 1.47 4.91 -3.79
C LEU A 60 0.04 5.42 -3.96
N VAL A 61 -0.60 5.14 -5.09
CA VAL A 61 -2.03 5.43 -5.29
C VAL A 61 -2.88 4.65 -4.29
N SER A 62 -2.60 3.37 -4.05
CA SER A 62 -3.39 2.54 -3.11
C SER A 62 -3.36 3.02 -1.65
N ILE A 63 -2.31 3.75 -1.23
CA ILE A 63 -2.17 4.30 0.12
C ILE A 63 -2.49 5.80 0.19
N ALA A 64 -2.76 6.45 -0.94
CA ALA A 64 -2.95 7.90 -1.00
C ALA A 64 -4.17 8.33 -0.16
N PRO A 65 -4.10 9.49 0.53
CA PRO A 65 -5.20 9.98 1.35
C PRO A 65 -6.53 10.04 0.60
N GLU A 66 -6.52 10.50 -0.65
CA GLU A 66 -7.71 10.56 -1.53
C GLU A 66 -8.32 9.18 -1.78
N THR A 67 -7.51 8.17 -2.08
CA THR A 67 -7.97 6.79 -2.32
C THR A 67 -8.54 6.15 -1.05
N ARG A 68 -7.93 6.43 0.11
CA ARG A 68 -8.46 5.97 1.40
C ARG A 68 -9.76 6.68 1.75
N ALA A 69 -9.88 7.98 1.47
CA ALA A 69 -11.10 8.75 1.70
C ALA A 69 -12.29 8.18 0.90
N GLN A 70 -12.05 7.70 -0.33
CA GLN A 70 -13.09 7.06 -1.15
C GLN A 70 -13.60 5.73 -0.57
N SER A 71 -12.79 5.03 0.22
CA SER A 71 -13.14 3.73 0.83
C SER A 71 -13.31 3.79 2.35
N ILE A 72 -13.36 4.99 2.94
CA ILE A 72 -13.35 5.16 4.40
C ILE A 72 -14.60 4.57 5.08
N ALA A 73 -15.75 4.64 4.41
CA ALA A 73 -17.00 4.10 4.94
C ALA A 73 -16.92 2.57 5.09
N GLU A 74 -16.43 1.88 4.06
CA GLU A 74 -16.24 0.43 4.07
C GLU A 74 -15.16 0.01 5.06
N TYR A 75 -14.05 0.76 5.12
CA TYR A 75 -13.01 0.54 6.11
C TYR A 75 -13.58 0.63 7.54
N THR A 76 -14.39 1.65 7.80
CA THR A 76 -15.02 1.86 9.11
C THR A 76 -15.99 0.73 9.43
N GLU A 77 -16.81 0.30 8.46
CA GLU A 77 -17.75 -0.82 8.61
C GLU A 77 -17.01 -2.12 8.98
N THR A 78 -15.99 -2.51 8.19
CA THR A 78 -15.19 -3.71 8.46
C THR A 78 -14.50 -3.63 9.82
N THR A 79 -13.78 -2.54 10.09
CA THR A 79 -12.99 -2.44 11.32
C THR A 79 -13.86 -2.28 12.58
N THR A 80 -15.11 -1.85 12.44
CA THR A 80 -16.06 -1.75 13.55
C THR A 80 -16.78 -3.07 13.78
N ASN A 81 -17.32 -3.69 12.73
CA ASN A 81 -18.28 -4.78 12.86
C ASN A 81 -17.72 -6.18 12.57
N ALA A 82 -16.66 -6.30 11.76
CA ALA A 82 -16.06 -7.59 11.46
C ALA A 82 -15.05 -8.03 12.54
N ALA A 83 -14.95 -9.35 12.72
CA ALA A 83 -13.88 -9.95 13.53
C ALA A 83 -12.63 -10.15 12.66
N ILE A 84 -11.47 -10.23 13.33
CA ILE A 84 -10.23 -10.66 12.67
C ILE A 84 -10.31 -12.17 12.49
N ALA A 85 -10.23 -12.62 11.24
CA ALA A 85 -10.16 -14.03 10.89
C ALA A 85 -8.73 -14.56 10.97
N ASP A 86 -7.77 -13.77 10.46
CA ASP A 86 -6.35 -14.10 10.49
C ASP A 86 -5.49 -12.83 10.36
N PHE A 87 -4.21 -12.91 10.70
CA PHE A 87 -3.25 -11.84 10.44
C PHE A 87 -1.81 -12.35 10.30
N GLU A 88 -1.07 -11.74 9.38
CA GLU A 88 0.30 -12.08 9.04
C GLU A 88 1.19 -10.84 9.19
N PHE A 89 2.44 -11.03 9.62
CA PHE A 89 3.39 -9.93 9.76
C PHE A 89 4.72 -10.26 9.09
N GLU A 90 5.08 -9.49 8.07
CA GLU A 90 6.35 -9.62 7.37
C GLU A 90 6.93 -8.22 7.06
N LYS A 91 8.24 -8.03 7.28
CA LYS A 91 8.96 -6.81 6.87
C LYS A 91 8.30 -5.47 7.28
N GLN A 92 7.70 -5.43 8.49
CA GLN A 92 6.96 -4.26 9.02
C GLN A 92 5.61 -3.98 8.33
N VAL A 93 5.07 -4.96 7.61
CA VAL A 93 3.73 -4.94 7.06
C VAL A 93 2.89 -5.92 7.86
N LEU A 94 1.83 -5.42 8.49
CA LEU A 94 0.80 -6.24 9.11
C LEU A 94 -0.38 -6.39 8.15
N LYS A 95 -0.63 -7.61 7.69
CA LYS A 95 -1.81 -7.94 6.89
C LYS A 95 -2.88 -8.52 7.81
N VAL A 96 -4.09 -7.98 7.76
CA VAL A 96 -5.22 -8.43 8.57
C VAL A 96 -6.35 -8.85 7.64
N VAL A 97 -6.79 -10.09 7.81
CA VAL A 97 -7.94 -10.69 7.10
C VAL A 97 -9.13 -10.65 8.04
N PHE A 98 -10.24 -10.11 7.57
CA PHE A 98 -11.49 -9.99 8.32
C PHE A 98 -12.50 -11.05 7.90
N THR A 99 -13.44 -11.34 8.80
CA THR A 99 -14.49 -12.35 8.57
C THR A 99 -15.51 -11.96 7.50
N ASP A 100 -15.56 -10.68 7.11
CA ASP A 100 -16.39 -10.18 6.00
C ASP A 100 -15.72 -10.35 4.62
N GLY A 101 -14.52 -10.94 4.57
CA GLY A 101 -13.75 -11.18 3.35
C GLY A 101 -12.82 -10.03 2.96
N ASN A 102 -12.86 -8.90 3.66
CA ASN A 102 -11.96 -7.79 3.41
C ASN A 102 -10.57 -8.06 4.03
N THR A 103 -9.53 -7.58 3.35
CA THR A 103 -8.14 -7.68 3.79
C THR A 103 -7.47 -6.32 3.68
N TYR A 104 -6.75 -5.94 4.74
CA TYR A 104 -6.02 -4.68 4.79
C TYR A 104 -4.56 -4.91 5.18
N GLU A 105 -3.66 -4.16 4.55
CA GLU A 105 -2.24 -4.09 4.93
C GLU A 105 -1.98 -2.77 5.64
N TYR A 106 -1.27 -2.83 6.77
CA TYR A 106 -0.79 -1.71 7.57
C TYR A 106 0.73 -1.64 7.47
N PHE A 107 1.25 -0.47 7.11
CA PHE A 107 2.67 -0.26 6.82
C PHE A 107 3.43 0.36 7.99
N ASP A 108 4.73 0.10 8.02
CA ASP A 108 5.67 0.61 9.03
C ASP A 108 5.29 0.24 10.48
N VAL A 109 4.52 -0.84 10.66
CA VAL A 109 4.12 -1.35 11.98
C VAL A 109 5.36 -1.89 12.70
N PRO A 110 5.73 -1.35 13.87
CA PRO A 110 6.87 -1.84 14.63
C PRO A 110 6.63 -3.28 15.11
N ARG A 111 7.69 -4.10 15.08
CA ARG A 111 7.62 -5.49 15.57
C ARG A 111 7.08 -5.58 17.00
N ALA A 112 7.38 -4.61 17.86
CA ALA A 112 6.88 -4.55 19.23
C ALA A 112 5.34 -4.42 19.29
N VAL A 113 4.71 -3.70 18.35
CA VAL A 113 3.26 -3.56 18.27
C VAL A 113 2.63 -4.87 17.80
N TYR A 114 3.23 -5.55 16.83
CA TYR A 114 2.81 -6.89 16.41
C TYR A 114 2.89 -7.91 17.56
N VAL A 115 3.99 -7.94 18.32
CA VAL A 115 4.11 -8.85 19.48
C VAL A 115 3.02 -8.57 20.52
N LYS A 116 2.67 -7.30 20.75
CA LYS A 116 1.55 -6.94 21.65
C LYS A 116 0.19 -7.37 21.09
N LEU A 117 -0.02 -7.28 19.77
CA LEU A 117 -1.24 -7.77 19.11
C LEU A 117 -1.44 -9.27 19.32
N VAL A 118 -0.39 -10.07 19.09
CA VAL A 118 -0.40 -11.54 19.24
C VAL A 118 -0.72 -11.95 20.69
N ASN A 119 -0.20 -11.22 21.67
CA ASN A 119 -0.39 -11.53 23.09
C ASN A 119 -1.60 -10.84 23.74
N ALA A 120 -2.39 -10.07 22.98
CA ALA A 120 -3.54 -9.37 23.52
C ALA A 120 -4.70 -10.34 23.77
N ASP A 121 -5.41 -10.15 24.89
CA ASP A 121 -6.64 -10.90 25.21
C ASP A 121 -7.70 -10.84 24.09
N SER A 122 -7.68 -9.75 23.33
CA SER A 122 -8.51 -9.57 22.14
C SER A 122 -7.71 -8.82 21.05
N PRO A 123 -7.22 -9.54 20.03
CA PRO A 123 -6.51 -8.92 18.90
C PRO A 123 -7.34 -7.81 18.23
N GLY A 124 -8.65 -8.04 18.05
CA GLY A 124 -9.55 -7.05 17.46
C GLY A 124 -9.71 -5.78 18.30
N ARG A 125 -9.73 -5.87 19.64
CA ARG A 125 -9.78 -4.69 20.51
C ARG A 125 -8.45 -3.94 20.51
N PHE A 126 -7.34 -4.67 20.53
CA PHE A 126 -5.99 -4.09 20.46
C PHE A 126 -5.80 -3.32 19.15
N ALA A 127 -6.13 -3.95 18.01
CA ALA A 127 -5.95 -3.35 16.70
C ALA A 127 -6.78 -2.06 16.50
N ARG A 128 -8.04 -2.03 16.98
CA ARG A 128 -8.87 -0.81 16.98
C ARG A 128 -8.23 0.36 17.73
N ARG A 129 -7.51 0.10 18.83
CA ARG A 129 -6.92 1.15 19.68
C ARG A 129 -5.54 1.60 19.23
N HIS A 130 -4.77 0.71 18.62
CA HIS A 130 -3.33 0.91 18.45
C HIS A 130 -2.84 0.75 17.02
N ILE A 131 -3.70 0.36 16.08
CA ILE A 131 -3.27 0.03 14.71
C ILE A 131 -4.09 0.79 13.66
N TYR A 132 -5.41 0.64 13.66
CA TYR A 132 -6.28 1.02 12.54
C TYR A 132 -6.14 2.49 12.10
N ASN A 133 -6.08 3.41 13.05
CA ASN A 133 -5.97 4.84 12.78
C ASN A 133 -4.54 5.40 12.97
N GLU A 134 -3.58 4.55 13.32
CA GLU A 134 -2.20 4.95 13.64
C GLU A 134 -1.25 4.74 12.45
N TYR A 135 -1.50 3.71 11.65
CA TYR A 135 -0.63 3.34 10.53
C TYR A 135 -1.28 3.59 9.18
N VAL A 136 -0.47 3.99 8.21
CA VAL A 136 -0.89 4.03 6.80
C VAL A 136 -1.31 2.63 6.39
N TYR A 137 -2.48 2.53 5.75
CA TYR A 137 -3.02 1.26 5.30
C TYR A 137 -3.48 1.32 3.84
N ARG A 138 -3.69 0.14 3.25
CA ARG A 138 -4.43 -0.04 1.99
C ARG A 138 -5.34 -1.25 2.06
N SER A 139 -6.40 -1.23 1.24
CA SER A 139 -7.19 -2.42 0.96
C SER A 139 -6.47 -3.31 -0.06
N VAL A 140 -6.39 -4.61 0.20
CA VAL A 140 -5.86 -5.60 -0.75
C VAL A 140 -6.93 -5.97 -1.79
N ASN A 141 -8.22 -5.96 -1.41
CA ASN A 141 -9.32 -6.27 -2.33
C ASN A 141 -9.52 -5.17 -3.39
N ARG A 142 -9.11 -3.93 -3.10
CA ARG A 142 -9.18 -2.79 -4.03
C ARG A 142 -7.81 -2.33 -4.50
N LEU A 143 -7.03 -3.25 -5.08
CA LEU A 143 -5.89 -2.84 -5.89
C LEU A 143 -6.45 -1.94 -6.99
N VAL A 144 -6.02 -0.68 -6.99
CA VAL A 144 -6.52 0.37 -7.89
C VAL A 144 -6.49 -0.19 -9.30
N ALA A 145 -7.65 -0.21 -9.95
CA ALA A 145 -7.80 -0.70 -11.31
C ALA A 145 -6.70 -0.08 -12.18
N THR A 146 -5.99 -0.94 -12.91
CA THR A 146 -5.05 -0.54 -13.95
C THR A 146 -5.76 0.46 -14.87
N ALA A 147 -5.29 1.70 -14.85
CA ALA A 147 -5.79 2.77 -15.71
C ALA A 147 -5.39 2.55 -17.17
#